data_AF-A0A954TS53-F1
#
_entry.id   AF-A0A954TS53-F1
#
_cell.length_a   1.000
_cell.length_b   1.000
_cell.length_c   1.000
_cell.angle_alpha   90.00
_cell.angle_beta   90.00
_cell.angle_gamma   90.00
#
_symmetry.space_group_name_H-M   'P 1'
#
loop_
_entity.id
_entity.type
_entity.pdbx_description
1 polymer ?
#
loop_
_entity_poly.entity_id
_entity_poly.type
_entity_poly.pdbx_seq_one_letter_code
_entity_poly.pdbx_strand_id
1 'polypeptide(L)'
;SGVLRLINEIDSPWLRATLDTGNFLEDQYSQYAQLAPEAVFVQAKTYYGGGTWYTLDIDYDRVAKILADVNYQGYISLEFEGKESHETAIPKSLAMLRAAFA
;
A
#
# COMPACT_ATOMS: atom_id res chain seq x y z
N SER A 1 2.37 15.16 5.45
CA SER A 1 1.04 14.82 6.02
C SER A 1 1.09 14.89 7.55
N GLY A 2 -0.06 14.85 8.24
CA GLY A 2 -0.11 14.85 9.71
C GLY A 2 0.59 13.64 10.36
N VAL A 3 0.59 12.48 9.68
CA VAL A 3 1.27 11.25 10.14
C VAL A 3 2.78 11.46 10.24
N LEU A 4 3.42 11.97 9.18
CA LEU A 4 4.87 12.21 9.18
C LEU A 4 5.29 13.21 10.27
N ARG A 5 4.45 14.23 10.54
CA ARG A 5 4.70 15.14 11.65
C ARG A 5 4.73 14.39 12.98
N LEU A 6 3.77 13.51 13.26
CA LEU A 6 3.74 12.74 14.51
C LEU A 6 4.93 11.78 14.64
N ILE A 7 5.32 11.11 13.55
CA ILE A 7 6.50 10.23 13.55
C ILE A 7 7.77 11.03 13.85
N ASN A 8 7.93 12.20 13.23
CA ASN A 8 9.14 13.03 13.41
C ASN A 8 9.23 13.73 14.76
N GLU A 9 8.10 14.00 15.42
CA GLU A 9 8.07 14.68 16.74
C GLU A 9 8.29 13.69 17.91
N ILE A 10 8.07 12.40 17.70
CA ILE A 10 8.25 11.36 18.72
C ILE A 10 9.47 10.52 18.36
N ASP A 11 10.61 10.81 19.00
CA ASP A 11 11.88 10.10 18.80
C ASP A 11 11.83 8.68 19.40
N SER A 12 11.20 7.75 18.68
CA SER A 12 11.09 6.35 19.07
C SER A 12 11.21 5.43 17.86
N PRO A 13 12.13 4.43 17.89
CA PRO A 13 12.25 3.45 16.81
C PRO A 13 11.02 2.53 16.71
N TRP A 14 10.15 2.52 17.71
CA TRP A 14 8.93 1.71 17.77
C TRP A 14 7.71 2.41 17.16
N LEU A 15 7.82 3.69 16.81
CA LEU A 15 6.78 4.42 16.09
C LEU A 15 7.18 4.60 14.63
N ARG A 16 6.47 3.91 13.74
CA ARG A 16 6.71 3.91 12.29
C ARG A 16 5.39 3.90 11.54
N ALA A 17 5.44 3.97 10.21
CA ALA A 17 4.24 4.02 9.38
C ALA A 17 3.77 2.63 8.90
N THR A 18 2.46 2.46 8.84
CA THR A 18 1.82 1.51 7.93
C THR A 18 1.43 2.26 6.66
N LEU A 19 1.93 1.82 5.51
CA LEU A 19 1.55 2.37 4.21
C LEU A 19 0.39 1.55 3.65
N ASP A 20 -0.81 2.11 3.71
CA ASP A 20 -2.01 1.53 3.11
C ASP A 20 -2.30 2.19 1.76
N THR A 21 -2.26 1.39 0.68
CA THR A 21 -2.47 1.87 -0.69
C THR A 21 -3.92 2.26 -0.99
N GLY A 22 -4.85 2.04 -0.07
CA GLY A 22 -6.22 2.52 -0.18
C GLY A 22 -6.48 3.90 0.39
N ASN A 23 -5.61 4.41 1.26
CA ASN A 23 -5.94 5.57 2.09
C ASN A 23 -5.68 6.94 1.44
N PHE A 24 -5.23 6.97 0.19
CA PHE A 24 -4.92 8.19 -0.53
C PHE A 24 -5.82 8.30 -1.76
N LEU A 25 -6.68 9.33 -1.80
CA LEU A 25 -7.72 9.46 -2.84
C LEU A 25 -7.34 10.43 -3.96
N GLU A 26 -6.46 11.41 -3.68
CA GLU A 26 -6.15 12.51 -4.61
C GLU A 26 -4.73 12.41 -5.16
N ASP A 27 -3.71 12.47 -4.29
CA ASP A 27 -2.28 12.49 -4.68
C ASP A 27 -1.53 11.25 -4.19
N GLN A 28 -2.06 10.09 -4.56
CA GLN A 28 -1.61 8.76 -4.13
C GLN A 28 -0.09 8.59 -4.15
N TYR A 29 0.52 8.69 -5.33
CA TYR A 29 1.92 8.31 -5.52
C TYR A 29 2.91 9.27 -4.87
N SER A 30 2.59 10.56 -4.82
CA SER A 30 3.37 11.55 -4.07
C SER A 30 3.31 11.25 -2.57
N GLN A 31 2.14 10.90 -2.07
CA GLN A 31 1.94 10.57 -0.66
C GLN A 31 2.58 9.22 -0.29
N TYR A 32 2.55 8.21 -1.18
CA TYR A 32 3.32 6.98 -1.04
C TYR A 32 4.81 7.27 -0.94
N ALA A 33 5.36 8.05 -1.87
CA ALA A 33 6.79 8.38 -1.87
C ALA A 33 7.22 9.13 -0.61
N GLN A 34 6.37 10.00 -0.06
CA GLN A 34 6.63 10.67 1.21
C GLN A 34 6.60 9.71 2.41
N LEU A 35 5.69 8.73 2.43
CA LEU A 35 5.51 7.82 3.57
C LEU A 35 6.42 6.59 3.53
N ALA A 36 6.82 6.15 2.33
CA ALA A 36 7.59 4.92 2.10
C ALA A 36 8.88 4.81 2.94
N PRO A 37 9.69 5.87 3.15
CA PRO A 37 10.87 5.79 4.03
C PRO A 37 10.54 5.40 5.47
N GLU A 38 9.35 5.77 5.95
CA GLU A 38 8.91 5.48 7.33
C GLU A 38 8.16 4.15 7.44
N ALA A 39 7.83 3.52 6.31
CA ALA A 39 7.01 2.32 6.28
C ALA A 39 7.74 1.11 6.90
N VAL A 40 7.06 0.40 7.79
CA VAL A 40 7.47 -0.93 8.29
C VAL A 40 6.51 -2.04 7.86
N PHE A 41 5.33 -1.66 7.35
CA PHE A 41 4.30 -2.58 6.88
C PHE A 41 3.54 -1.94 5.72
N VAL A 42 3.27 -2.70 4.66
CA VAL A 42 2.48 -2.25 3.51
C VAL A 42 1.19 -3.06 3.43
N GLN A 43 0.06 -2.37 3.39
CA GLN A 43 -1.22 -2.96 3.00
C GLN A 43 -1.47 -2.66 1.52
N ALA A 44 -1.34 -3.70 0.70
CA ALA A 44 -1.59 -3.67 -0.72
C ALA A 44 -3.07 -3.95 -0.99
N LYS A 45 -3.88 -2.89 -1.06
CA LYS A 45 -5.32 -2.95 -1.29
C LYS A 45 -5.71 -3.29 -2.73
N THR A 46 -6.68 -4.19 -2.89
CA THR A 46 -7.21 -4.58 -4.22
C THR A 46 -8.74 -4.62 -4.24
N TYR A 47 -9.32 -4.34 -5.40
CA TYR A 47 -10.76 -4.05 -5.56
C TYR A 47 -11.42 -4.83 -6.70
N TYR A 48 -11.05 -6.09 -6.94
CA TYR A 48 -11.73 -6.91 -7.96
C TYR A 48 -13.25 -6.97 -7.69
N GLY A 49 -14.07 -6.67 -8.69
CA GLY A 49 -15.52 -6.49 -8.55
C GLY A 49 -15.96 -5.12 -8.04
N GLY A 50 -15.04 -4.17 -7.91
CA GLY A 50 -15.27 -2.84 -7.33
C GLY A 50 -15.24 -2.87 -5.80
N GLY A 51 -14.87 -1.75 -5.19
CA GLY A 51 -14.83 -1.60 -3.73
C GLY A 51 -16.19 -1.33 -3.10
N THR A 52 -16.22 -1.47 -1.77
CA THR A 52 -17.43 -1.24 -0.95
C THR A 52 -17.83 0.22 -0.93
N TRP A 53 -16.88 1.12 -0.64
CA TRP A 53 -17.11 2.56 -0.52
C TRP A 53 -16.61 3.34 -1.73
N TYR A 54 -15.42 3.01 -2.19
CA TYR A 54 -14.78 3.57 -3.38
C TYR A 54 -13.91 2.50 -4.03
N THR A 55 -13.53 2.72 -5.28
CA THR A 55 -12.58 1.87 -6.00
C THR A 55 -11.41 2.74 -6.43
N LEU A 56 -10.20 2.35 -6.04
CA LEU A 56 -8.99 2.99 -6.54
C LEU A 56 -8.37 2.12 -7.61
N ASP A 57 -7.90 2.76 -8.66
CA ASP A 57 -7.01 2.15 -9.64
C ASP A 57 -5.57 2.38 -9.17
N ILE A 58 -4.93 1.31 -8.69
CA ILE A 58 -3.61 1.36 -8.07
C ILE A 58 -2.64 0.62 -8.99
N ASP A 59 -1.69 1.35 -9.56
CA ASP A 59 -0.59 0.82 -10.35
C ASP A 59 0.47 0.24 -9.42
N TYR A 60 0.46 -1.09 -9.26
CA TYR A 60 1.38 -1.77 -8.38
C TYR A 60 2.82 -1.83 -8.88
N ASP A 61 3.07 -1.71 -10.18
CA ASP A 61 4.44 -1.60 -10.71
C ASP A 61 5.06 -0.27 -10.24
N ARG A 62 4.25 0.79 -10.24
CA ARG A 62 4.66 2.10 -9.69
C ARG A 62 4.83 2.07 -8.18
N VAL A 63 3.94 1.40 -7.43
CA VAL A 63 4.09 1.24 -5.98
C VAL A 63 5.35 0.45 -5.65
N ALA A 64 5.61 -0.65 -6.36
CA ALA A 64 6.82 -1.46 -6.20
C ALA A 64 8.08 -0.63 -6.45
N LYS A 65 8.09 0.19 -7.51
CA LYS A 65 9.19 1.12 -7.77
C LYS A 65 9.43 2.10 -6.60
N ILE A 66 8.39 2.71 -6.05
CA ILE A 66 8.52 3.66 -4.92
C ILE A 66 9.15 2.97 -3.70
N LEU A 67 8.70 1.75 -3.39
CA LEU A 67 9.20 0.98 -2.26
C LEU A 67 10.64 0.49 -2.50
N ALA A 68 10.99 0.11 -3.73
CA ALA A 68 12.35 -0.26 -4.11
C ALA A 68 13.32 0.92 -4.03
N ASP A 69 12.90 2.12 -4.45
CA ASP A 69 13.72 3.35 -4.42
C ASP A 69 14.14 3.74 -2.98
N VAL A 70 13.40 3.28 -1.95
CA VAL A 70 13.73 3.48 -0.52
C VAL A 70 14.31 2.22 0.15
N ASN A 71 14.62 1.18 -0.63
CA ASN A 71 15.09 -0.12 -0.15
C ASN A 71 14.17 -0.73 0.93
N TYR A 72 12.86 -0.66 0.73
CA TYR A 72 11.90 -1.32 1.63
C TYR A 72 12.09 -2.84 1.59
N GLN A 73 12.22 -3.46 2.77
CA GLN A 73 12.46 -4.90 2.94
C GLN A 73 11.38 -5.58 3.82
N GLY A 74 10.29 -4.87 4.12
CA GLY A 74 9.20 -5.39 4.95
C GLY A 74 8.17 -6.19 4.15
N TYR A 75 7.05 -6.50 4.80
CA TYR A 75 5.98 -7.29 4.18
C TYR A 75 5.07 -6.44 3.28
N ILE A 76 4.81 -6.97 2.07
CA ILE A 76 3.69 -6.56 1.22
C ILE A 76 2.50 -7.47 1.56
N SER A 77 1.55 -6.96 2.34
CA SER A 77 0.37 -7.72 2.77
C SER A 77 -0.82 -7.38 1.89
N LEU A 78 -1.41 -8.38 1.24
CA LEU A 78 -2.66 -8.20 0.52
C LEU A 78 -3.77 -7.76 1.48
N GLU A 79 -4.46 -6.69 1.12
CA GLU A 79 -5.74 -6.29 1.69
C GLU A 79 -6.81 -6.35 0.59
N PHE A 80 -7.81 -7.22 0.74
CA PHE A 80 -8.84 -7.38 -0.28
C PHE A 80 -10.15 -6.72 0.18
N GLU A 81 -10.62 -5.71 -0.57
CA GLU A 81 -11.86 -4.98 -0.32
C GLU A 81 -12.82 -4.98 -1.53
N GLY A 82 -12.55 -5.86 -2.49
CA GLY A 82 -13.40 -6.03 -3.68
C GLY A 82 -14.70 -6.80 -3.40
N LYS A 83 -15.69 -6.62 -4.26
CA LYS A 83 -16.99 -7.34 -4.22
C LYS A 83 -17.00 -8.66 -4.99
N GLU A 84 -15.96 -8.95 -5.78
CA GLU A 84 -15.79 -10.28 -6.39
C GLU A 84 -15.60 -11.34 -5.28
N SER A 85 -16.01 -12.58 -5.53
CA SER A 85 -15.83 -13.69 -4.57
C SER A 85 -14.35 -13.84 -4.20
N HIS A 86 -14.09 -14.06 -2.91
CA HIS A 86 -12.72 -14.11 -2.40
C HIS A 86 -11.94 -15.30 -2.97
N GLU A 87 -12.61 -16.40 -3.31
CA GLU A 87 -12.02 -17.59 -3.92
C GLU A 87 -11.38 -17.31 -5.29
N THR A 88 -11.89 -16.32 -6.03
CA THR A 88 -11.34 -15.92 -7.33
C THR A 88 -10.48 -14.67 -7.25
N ALA A 89 -10.89 -13.70 -6.43
CA ALA A 89 -10.23 -12.41 -6.33
C ALA A 89 -8.88 -12.47 -5.60
N ILE A 90 -8.78 -13.19 -4.48
CA ILE A 90 -7.53 -13.29 -3.72
C ILE A 90 -6.40 -13.90 -4.57
N PRO A 91 -6.59 -15.04 -5.29
CA PRO A 91 -5.55 -15.56 -6.17
C PRO A 91 -5.12 -14.58 -7.26
N LYS A 92 -6.05 -13.82 -7.86
CA LYS A 92 -5.74 -12.78 -8.85
C LYS A 92 -4.90 -11.67 -8.25
N SER A 93 -5.30 -11.16 -7.08
CA SER A 93 -4.55 -10.13 -6.35
C SER A 93 -3.15 -10.59 -6.02
N LEU A 94 -2.99 -11.81 -5.47
CA LEU A 94 -1.67 -12.36 -5.16
C LEU A 94 -0.80 -12.56 -6.40
N ALA A 95 -1.38 -12.98 -7.54
CA ALA A 95 -0.64 -13.13 -8.79
C ALA A 95 -0.13 -11.78 -9.31
N MET A 96 -0.98 -10.75 -9.31
CA MET A 96 -0.60 -9.40 -9.70
C MET A 96 0.48 -8.83 -8.77
N LEU A 97 0.31 -8.94 -7.45
CA LEU A 97 1.30 -8.44 -6.48
C LEU A 97 2.64 -9.17 -6.62
N ARG A 98 2.63 -10.49 -6.80
CA ARG A 98 3.87 -11.25 -7.03
C ARG A 98 4.59 -10.83 -8.30
N ALA A 99 3.86 -10.43 -9.35
CA ALA A 99 4.47 -9.94 -10.57
C ALA A 99 5.09 -8.54 -10.39
N ALA A 100 4.39 -7.64 -9.71
CA ALA A 100 4.85 -6.28 -9.46
C ALA A 100 6.07 -6.20 -8.53
N PHE A 101 6.14 -7.08 -7.53
CA PHE A 101 7.20 -7.11 -6.50
C PHE A 101 8.23 -8.23 -6.72
N ALA A 102 8.37 -8.72 -7.96
CA ALA A 102 9.33 -9.77 -8.34
C ALA A 102 10.78 -9.30 -8.35
#